data_AF-A0A316GDQ2-F1
#
_entry.id   AF-A0A316GDQ2-F1
#
_cell.length_a   1.000
_cell.length_b   1.000
_cell.length_c   1.000
_cell.angle_alpha   90.00
_cell.angle_beta   90.00
_cell.angle_gamma   90.00
#
_symmetry.space_group_name_H-M   'P 1'
#
loop_
_entity.id
_entity.type
_entity.pdbx_description
1 polymer ?
#
loop_
_entity_poly.entity_id
_entity_poly.type
_entity_poly.pdbx_seq_one_letter_code
_entity_poly.pdbx_strand_id
1 'polypeptide(L)'
;MGYARDVVDSVQYLANRSRDAFEAGWRRETAQRSPYQAWNDRHEAIFVHIPKAAGQSVKAALGLEDDPRFGHISAEGLRHADPDRFARYTSFAVVRHPVDRLRSAFHYLTSTTPYAHDRAWARRHLSGIQSFPEFVERLNNPLFRARVMPWIHFRPQAHFVTDTDGSLIVDRIFQLETLDTSFAEFCREIGIHRPLGTANASRPQGRDGGLDADQRKIVQGLYQEDFDLLGFAP
;
A
#
# COMPACT_ATOMS: atom_id res chain seq x y z
N MET A 1 17.38 -18.50 -25.11
CA MET A 1 17.22 -18.45 -23.63
C MET A 1 17.84 -17.22 -22.96
N GLY A 2 18.65 -16.37 -23.63
CA GLY A 2 19.24 -15.15 -23.02
C GLY A 2 18.28 -13.95 -22.90
N TYR A 3 17.49 -13.68 -23.94
CA TYR A 3 16.65 -12.46 -24.02
C TYR A 3 15.58 -12.33 -22.91
N ALA A 4 15.05 -13.46 -22.41
CA ALA A 4 14.07 -13.44 -21.33
C ALA A 4 14.70 -13.16 -19.95
N ARG A 5 15.96 -13.57 -19.71
CA ARG A 5 16.69 -13.23 -18.47
C ARG A 5 17.05 -11.75 -18.43
N ASP A 6 17.54 -11.20 -19.53
CA ASP A 6 17.92 -9.78 -19.61
C ASP A 6 16.72 -8.83 -19.37
N VAL A 7 15.52 -9.23 -19.79
CA VAL A 7 14.29 -8.47 -19.55
C VAL A 7 13.80 -8.61 -18.09
N VAL A 8 13.97 -9.77 -17.45
CA VAL A 8 13.60 -9.97 -16.04
C VAL A 8 14.56 -9.20 -15.12
N ASP A 9 15.86 -9.28 -15.37
CA ASP A 9 16.89 -8.58 -14.59
C ASP A 9 16.74 -7.05 -14.70
N SER A 10 16.40 -6.55 -15.90
CA SER A 10 16.12 -5.12 -16.09
C SER A 10 14.82 -4.66 -15.44
N VAL A 11 13.78 -5.50 -15.35
CA VAL A 11 12.54 -5.17 -14.62
C VAL A 11 12.78 -5.12 -13.12
N GLN A 12 13.48 -6.10 -12.54
CA GLN A 12 13.82 -6.12 -11.12
C GLN A 12 14.71 -4.92 -10.75
N TYR A 13 15.67 -4.60 -11.61
CA TYR A 13 16.51 -3.40 -11.46
C TYR A 13 15.67 -2.10 -11.45
N LEU A 14 14.71 -1.96 -12.37
CA LEU A 14 13.80 -0.81 -12.40
C LEU A 14 12.89 -0.75 -11.17
N ALA A 15 12.44 -1.90 -10.66
CA ALA A 15 11.65 -1.99 -9.43
C ALA A 15 12.45 -1.53 -8.21
N ASN A 16 13.71 -2.00 -8.07
CA ASN A 16 14.60 -1.59 -6.98
C ASN A 16 14.92 -0.09 -7.07
N ARG A 17 15.25 0.43 -8.25
CA ARG A 17 15.45 1.88 -8.43
C ARG A 17 14.21 2.71 -8.12
N SER A 18 13.02 2.18 -8.42
CA SER A 18 11.75 2.82 -8.09
C SER A 18 11.52 2.85 -6.58
N ARG A 19 12.02 1.86 -5.84
CA ARG A 19 11.98 1.79 -4.38
C ARG A 19 12.97 2.77 -3.74
N ASP A 20 14.23 2.77 -4.18
CA ASP A 20 15.23 3.70 -3.69
C ASP A 20 14.83 5.16 -3.92
N ALA A 21 14.29 5.48 -5.10
CA ALA A 21 13.81 6.81 -5.42
C ALA A 21 12.61 7.23 -4.54
N PHE A 22 11.75 6.27 -4.19
CA PHE A 22 10.62 6.48 -3.30
C PHE A 22 11.09 6.79 -1.87
N GLU A 23 12.00 5.99 -1.32
CA GLU A 23 12.57 6.24 0.01
C GLU A 23 13.40 7.52 0.06
N ALA A 24 14.20 7.81 -0.97
CA ALA A 24 14.93 9.07 -1.08
C ALA A 24 13.99 10.29 -1.11
N GLY A 25 12.79 10.13 -1.66
CA GLY A 25 11.72 11.15 -1.59
C GLY A 25 11.31 11.42 -0.15
N TRP A 26 10.99 10.37 0.61
CA TRP A 26 10.59 10.50 2.00
C TRP A 26 11.69 11.07 2.88
N ARG A 27 12.94 10.62 2.73
CA ARG A 27 14.08 11.18 3.48
C ARG A 27 14.21 12.70 3.32
N ARG A 28 13.96 13.22 2.11
CA ARG A 28 13.99 14.68 1.86
C ARG A 28 12.80 15.41 2.50
N GLU A 29 11.61 14.82 2.47
CA GLU A 29 10.41 15.42 3.04
C GLU A 29 10.48 15.43 4.58
N THR A 30 10.88 14.32 5.19
CA THR A 30 10.94 14.16 6.65
C THR A 30 12.08 14.95 7.29
N ALA A 31 13.16 15.22 6.55
CA ALA A 31 14.21 16.13 6.99
C ALA A 31 13.72 17.58 7.16
N GLN A 32 12.63 17.98 6.50
CA GLN A 32 12.09 19.34 6.56
C GLN A 32 10.99 19.48 7.62
N ARG A 33 10.21 18.43 7.84
CA ARG A 33 9.04 18.44 8.72
C ARG A 33 8.83 17.05 9.32
N SER A 34 8.47 17.01 10.61
CA SER A 34 8.12 15.76 11.27
C SER A 34 6.83 15.17 10.68
N PRO A 35 6.79 13.87 10.34
CA PRO A 35 5.55 13.16 10.01
C PRO A 35 4.74 12.75 11.24
N TYR A 36 5.31 12.88 12.44
CA TYR A 36 4.67 12.50 13.70
C TYR A 36 3.76 13.61 14.22
N GLN A 37 2.57 13.20 14.64
CA GLN A 37 1.52 14.03 15.21
C GLN A 37 1.47 13.84 16.72
N ALA A 38 0.79 14.74 17.44
CA ALA A 38 0.51 14.58 18.88
C ALA A 38 -0.24 13.27 19.19
N TRP A 39 -1.00 12.74 18.22
CA TRP A 39 -1.63 11.42 18.33
C TRP A 39 -0.62 10.31 18.57
N ASN A 40 0.53 10.33 17.89
CA ASN A 40 1.56 9.30 18.04
C ASN A 40 2.11 9.27 19.46
N ASP A 41 2.40 10.45 20.03
CA ASP A 41 2.96 10.55 21.38
C ASP A 41 1.90 10.20 22.44
N ARG A 42 0.63 10.54 22.21
CA ARG A 42 -0.47 10.21 23.11
C ARG A 42 -0.75 8.71 23.22
N HIS A 43 -0.61 7.99 22.12
CA HIS A 43 -0.97 6.57 22.01
C HIS A 43 0.25 5.64 21.94
N GLU A 44 1.46 6.21 21.91
CA GLU A 44 2.72 5.49 21.69
C GLU A 44 2.63 4.51 20.51
N ALA A 45 1.99 4.96 19.42
CA ALA A 45 1.64 4.13 18.28
C ALA A 45 1.93 4.85 16.95
N ILE A 46 2.21 4.07 15.90
CA ILE A 46 2.53 4.58 14.56
C ILE A 46 1.67 3.86 13.53
N PHE A 47 0.82 4.58 12.81
CA PHE A 47 0.05 4.01 11.70
C PHE A 47 0.77 4.20 10.37
N VAL A 48 1.14 3.10 9.72
CA VAL A 48 1.69 3.10 8.35
C VAL A 48 0.53 3.01 7.35
N HIS A 49 0.16 4.15 6.76
CA HIS A 49 -1.01 4.25 5.89
C HIS A 49 -0.73 3.79 4.45
N ILE A 50 -1.09 2.54 4.17
CA ILE A 50 -1.01 1.93 2.84
C ILE A 50 -2.18 2.39 1.95
N PRO A 51 -1.93 2.88 0.71
CA PRO A 51 -2.99 3.25 -0.22
C PRO A 51 -3.97 2.10 -0.46
N LYS A 52 -5.27 2.41 -0.44
CA LYS A 52 -6.38 1.51 -0.80
C LYS A 52 -6.59 0.30 0.12
N ALA A 53 -5.99 0.33 1.32
CA ALA A 53 -6.21 -0.63 2.40
C ALA A 53 -7.08 -0.03 3.54
N ALA A 54 -8.12 0.73 3.19
CA ALA A 54 -9.06 1.37 4.13
C ALA A 54 -8.46 2.37 5.14
N GLY A 55 -7.26 2.89 4.90
CA GLY A 55 -6.59 3.74 5.89
C GLY A 55 -7.28 5.07 6.21
N GLN A 56 -8.14 5.61 5.34
CA GLN A 56 -8.99 6.76 5.70
C GLN A 56 -10.02 6.41 6.78
N SER A 57 -10.63 5.21 6.70
CA SER A 57 -11.55 4.72 7.73
C SER A 57 -10.81 4.46 9.05
N VAL A 58 -9.61 3.89 8.97
CA VAL A 58 -8.74 3.67 10.14
C VAL A 58 -8.39 5.01 10.80
N LYS A 59 -7.90 5.99 10.04
CA LYS A 59 -7.58 7.32 10.58
C LYS A 59 -8.77 7.98 11.27
N ALA A 60 -9.93 7.96 10.62
CA ALA A 60 -11.16 8.51 11.20
C ALA A 60 -11.56 7.82 12.50
N ALA A 61 -11.42 6.49 12.60
CA ALA A 61 -11.75 5.75 13.81
C ALA A 61 -10.75 5.97 14.95
N LEU A 62 -9.47 6.18 14.62
CA LEU A 62 -8.43 6.42 15.61
C LEU A 62 -8.32 7.91 16.01
N GLY A 63 -8.97 8.82 15.28
CA GLY A 63 -8.84 10.26 15.50
C GLY A 63 -7.48 10.81 15.02
N LEU A 64 -6.88 10.17 14.01
CA LEU A 64 -5.67 10.64 13.35
C LEU A 64 -6.00 11.77 12.35
N GLU A 65 -5.18 12.80 12.32
CA GLU A 65 -5.32 13.87 11.31
C GLU A 65 -4.87 13.37 9.94
N ASP A 66 -5.55 13.83 8.89
CA ASP A 66 -5.17 13.56 7.51
C ASP A 66 -4.22 14.65 6.99
N ASP A 67 -2.91 14.44 7.14
CA ASP A 67 -1.91 15.28 6.48
C ASP A 67 -1.61 14.71 5.09
N PRO A 68 -2.05 15.37 4.00
CA PRO A 68 -1.84 14.88 2.64
C PRO A 68 -0.35 14.79 2.25
N ARG A 69 0.55 15.49 2.95
CA ARG A 69 2.01 15.43 2.68
C ARG A 69 2.61 14.09 3.06
N PHE A 70 2.14 13.50 4.15
CA PHE A 70 2.63 12.22 4.68
C PHE A 70 1.61 11.10 4.48
N GLY A 71 0.63 11.31 3.60
CA GLY A 71 -0.51 10.42 3.44
C GLY A 71 -0.13 8.96 3.16
N HIS A 72 1.02 8.69 2.55
CA HIS A 72 1.49 7.35 2.17
C HIS A 72 2.99 7.15 2.44
N ILE A 73 3.48 7.73 3.54
CA ILE A 73 4.86 7.50 4.00
C ILE A 73 5.10 6.03 4.35
N SER A 74 6.26 5.49 3.99
CA SER A 74 6.69 4.14 4.35
C SER A 74 7.11 4.07 5.82
N ALA A 75 7.15 2.86 6.37
CA ALA A 75 7.74 2.58 7.67
C ALA A 75 9.22 3.01 7.71
N GLU A 76 9.96 2.81 6.61
CA GLU A 76 11.35 3.26 6.49
C GLU A 76 11.46 4.79 6.54
N GLY A 77 10.57 5.50 5.85
CA GLY A 77 10.50 6.97 5.91
C GLY A 77 10.18 7.50 7.31
N LEU A 78 9.26 6.85 8.03
CA LEU A 78 8.94 7.16 9.42
C LEU A 78 10.15 6.89 10.34
N ARG A 79 10.76 5.70 10.23
CA ARG A 79 11.98 5.32 10.97
C ARG A 79 13.12 6.30 10.74
N HIS A 80 13.31 6.77 9.50
CA HIS A 80 14.32 7.77 9.19
C HIS A 80 14.02 9.14 9.81
N ALA A 81 12.75 9.52 9.92
CA ALA A 81 12.34 10.80 10.47
C ALA A 81 12.64 10.92 11.98
N ASP A 82 12.43 9.85 12.73
CA ASP A 82 12.71 9.78 14.17
C ASP A 82 12.96 8.31 14.60
N PRO A 83 14.22 7.83 14.55
CA PRO A 83 14.53 6.43 14.82
C PRO A 83 14.24 6.02 16.27
N ASP A 84 14.47 6.93 17.22
CA ASP A 84 14.23 6.68 18.65
C ASP A 84 12.74 6.52 18.93
N ARG A 85 11.91 7.36 18.31
CA ARG A 85 10.45 7.25 18.42
C ARG A 85 9.92 6.00 17.72
N PHE A 86 10.41 5.69 16.52
CA PHE A 86 10.02 4.49 15.79
C PHE A 86 10.35 3.21 16.55
N ALA A 87 11.50 3.15 17.24
CA ALA A 87 11.87 2.01 18.07
C ALA A 87 11.06 1.87 19.37
N ARG A 88 10.49 2.97 19.87
CA ARG A 88 9.73 2.98 21.13
C ARG A 88 8.23 2.77 20.96
N TYR A 89 7.67 3.25 19.85
CA TYR A 89 6.22 3.22 19.62
C TYR A 89 5.82 1.98 18.84
N THR A 90 4.64 1.43 19.15
CA THR A 90 4.12 0.26 18.44
C THR A 90 3.64 0.67 17.06
N SER A 91 4.33 0.21 16.03
CA SER A 91 3.97 0.45 14.63
C SER A 91 2.98 -0.59 14.11
N PHE A 92 2.03 -0.16 13.30
CA PHE A 92 1.05 -1.04 12.70
C PHE A 92 0.62 -0.59 11.31
N ALA A 93 0.15 -1.55 10.51
CA ALA A 93 -0.43 -1.29 9.20
C ALA A 93 -1.70 -2.12 8.99
N VAL A 94 -2.62 -1.58 8.19
CA VAL A 94 -3.73 -2.36 7.63
C VAL A 94 -3.39 -2.67 6.18
N VAL A 95 -3.42 -3.94 5.83
CA VAL A 95 -3.16 -4.48 4.48
C VAL A 95 -4.44 -5.05 3.89
N ARG A 96 -4.47 -5.25 2.59
CA ARG A 96 -5.64 -5.78 1.87
C ARG A 96 -5.19 -6.79 0.83
N HIS A 97 -6.02 -7.77 0.54
CA HIS A 97 -5.74 -8.76 -0.49
C HIS A 97 -5.28 -8.09 -1.80
N PRO A 98 -4.15 -8.51 -2.40
CA PRO A 98 -3.52 -7.76 -3.51
C PRO A 98 -4.47 -7.51 -4.70
N VAL A 99 -5.28 -8.50 -5.09
CA VAL A 99 -6.30 -8.36 -6.15
C VAL A 99 -7.31 -7.26 -5.83
N ASP A 100 -7.84 -7.25 -4.60
CA ASP A 100 -8.87 -6.29 -4.19
C ASP A 100 -8.31 -4.88 -4.04
N ARG A 101 -7.07 -4.77 -3.57
CA ARG A 101 -6.34 -3.51 -3.49
C ARG A 101 -6.07 -2.94 -4.88
N LEU A 102 -5.57 -3.78 -5.81
CA LEU A 102 -5.30 -3.38 -7.19
C LEU A 102 -6.58 -2.91 -7.91
N ARG A 103 -7.68 -3.65 -7.76
CA ARG A 103 -9.00 -3.27 -8.28
C ARG A 103 -9.47 -1.94 -7.71
N SER A 104 -9.30 -1.74 -6.40
CA SER A 104 -9.66 -0.48 -5.73
C SER A 104 -8.80 0.69 -6.22
N ALA A 105 -7.51 0.49 -6.47
CA ALA A 105 -6.62 1.50 -7.02
C ALA A 105 -7.01 1.89 -8.46
N PHE A 106 -7.31 0.89 -9.30
CA PHE A 106 -7.79 1.12 -10.67
C PHE A 106 -9.04 2.00 -10.67
N HIS A 107 -10.11 1.59 -10.00
CA HIS A 107 -11.36 2.37 -9.95
C HIS A 107 -11.18 3.74 -9.31
N TYR A 108 -10.31 3.87 -8.31
CA TYR A 108 -10.02 5.16 -7.70
C TYR A 108 -9.43 6.15 -8.70
N LEU A 109 -8.43 5.72 -9.47
CA LEU A 109 -7.74 6.57 -10.44
C LEU A 109 -8.59 6.87 -11.67
N THR A 110 -9.44 5.93 -12.10
CA THR A 110 -10.28 6.14 -13.29
C THR A 110 -11.56 6.91 -13.00
N SER A 111 -12.01 7.00 -11.74
CA SER A 111 -13.38 7.47 -11.46
C SER A 111 -13.55 8.35 -10.22
N THR A 112 -12.87 8.07 -9.10
CA THR A 112 -13.25 8.67 -7.81
C THR A 112 -12.21 9.62 -7.20
N THR A 113 -10.99 9.70 -7.75
CA THR A 113 -9.93 10.54 -7.14
C THR A 113 -10.26 12.04 -7.22
N PRO A 114 -10.25 12.75 -6.07
CA PRO A 114 -10.45 14.20 -6.05
C PRO A 114 -9.18 14.96 -6.46
N TYR A 115 -8.02 14.30 -6.57
CA TYR A 115 -6.75 14.96 -6.82
C TYR A 115 -6.46 15.14 -8.31
N ALA A 116 -6.11 16.37 -8.70
CA ALA A 116 -5.87 16.71 -10.11
C ALA A 116 -4.65 15.99 -10.71
N HIS A 117 -3.60 15.75 -9.90
CA HIS A 117 -2.39 15.05 -10.36
C HIS A 117 -2.69 13.57 -10.67
N ASP A 118 -3.49 12.89 -9.85
CA ASP A 118 -3.97 11.53 -10.12
C ASP A 118 -4.78 11.47 -11.41
N ARG A 119 -5.73 12.41 -11.60
CA ARG A 119 -6.53 12.47 -12.83
C ARG A 119 -5.66 12.69 -14.07
N ALA A 120 -4.67 13.58 -13.98
CA ALA A 120 -3.74 13.84 -15.08
C ALA A 120 -2.89 12.61 -15.39
N TRP A 121 -2.38 11.93 -14.36
CA TRP A 121 -1.63 10.69 -14.48
C TRP A 121 -2.48 9.58 -15.11
N ALA A 122 -3.71 9.37 -14.61
CA ALA A 122 -4.64 8.36 -15.12
C ALA A 122 -5.01 8.60 -16.59
N ARG A 123 -5.26 9.86 -16.99
CA ARG A 123 -5.49 10.20 -18.41
C ARG A 123 -4.29 9.87 -19.30
N ARG A 124 -3.07 10.03 -18.80
CA ARG A 124 -1.85 9.75 -19.57
C ARG A 124 -1.56 8.25 -19.68
N HIS A 125 -1.86 7.48 -18.64
CA HIS A 125 -1.38 6.10 -18.51
C HIS A 125 -2.48 5.05 -18.63
N LEU A 126 -3.73 5.38 -18.33
CA LEU A 126 -4.86 4.45 -18.30
C LEU A 126 -5.95 4.77 -19.33
N SER A 127 -5.76 5.80 -20.18
CA SER A 127 -6.72 6.13 -21.23
C SER A 127 -6.91 4.96 -22.21
N GLY A 128 -8.17 4.70 -22.55
CA GLY A 128 -8.57 3.61 -23.45
C GLY A 128 -8.78 2.26 -22.76
N ILE A 129 -8.40 2.11 -21.47
CA ILE A 129 -8.66 0.90 -20.70
C ILE A 129 -10.07 0.99 -20.10
N GLN A 130 -10.94 0.05 -20.47
CA GLN A 130 -12.37 0.11 -20.16
C GLN A 130 -12.76 -0.72 -18.94
N SER A 131 -11.93 -1.70 -18.57
CA SER A 131 -12.24 -2.65 -17.50
C SER A 131 -11.03 -3.03 -16.66
N PHE A 132 -11.30 -3.54 -15.46
CA PHE A 132 -10.26 -4.06 -14.56
C PHE A 132 -9.52 -5.29 -15.14
N PRO A 133 -10.20 -6.29 -15.73
CA PRO A 133 -9.50 -7.39 -16.42
C PRO A 133 -8.59 -6.91 -17.56
N GLU A 134 -9.04 -5.97 -18.39
CA GLU A 134 -8.21 -5.39 -19.45
C GLU A 134 -6.97 -4.67 -18.89
N PHE A 135 -7.13 -3.95 -17.77
CA PHE A 135 -6.01 -3.34 -17.06
C PHE A 135 -4.97 -4.38 -16.61
N VAL A 136 -5.42 -5.49 -16.01
CA VAL A 136 -4.53 -6.58 -15.57
C VAL A 136 -3.81 -7.22 -16.75
N GLU A 137 -4.52 -7.49 -17.85
CA GLU A 137 -3.90 -8.02 -19.07
C GLU A 137 -2.81 -7.07 -19.62
N ARG A 138 -3.08 -5.76 -19.63
CA ARG A 138 -2.08 -4.76 -20.04
C ARG A 138 -0.82 -4.76 -19.17
N LEU A 139 -0.92 -5.11 -17.88
CA LEU A 139 0.25 -5.22 -16.99
C LEU A 139 1.19 -6.38 -17.36
N ASN A 140 0.77 -7.31 -18.21
CA ASN A 140 1.65 -8.34 -18.78
C ASN A 140 2.72 -7.72 -19.71
N ASN A 141 2.47 -6.51 -20.25
CA ASN A 141 3.46 -5.78 -21.03
C ASN A 141 4.50 -5.09 -20.10
N PRO A 142 5.80 -5.43 -20.18
CA PRO A 142 6.81 -4.88 -19.27
C PRO A 142 6.97 -3.36 -19.32
N LEU A 143 6.80 -2.74 -20.50
CA LEU A 143 6.91 -1.29 -20.66
C LEU A 143 5.72 -0.55 -20.05
N PHE A 144 4.52 -1.10 -20.22
CA PHE A 144 3.33 -0.57 -19.57
C PHE A 144 3.46 -0.71 -18.04
N ARG A 145 3.82 -1.89 -17.57
CA ARG A 145 4.08 -2.20 -16.15
C ARG A 145 5.09 -1.23 -15.52
N ALA A 146 6.23 -1.01 -16.16
CA ALA A 146 7.28 -0.12 -15.65
C ALA A 146 6.83 1.35 -15.52
N ARG A 147 5.84 1.78 -16.31
CA ARG A 147 5.25 3.14 -16.22
C ARG A 147 4.17 3.24 -15.15
N VAL A 148 3.45 2.16 -14.89
CA VAL A 148 2.25 2.12 -14.04
C VAL A 148 2.59 1.79 -12.59
N MET A 149 3.34 0.71 -12.36
CA MET A 149 3.61 0.18 -11.02
C MET A 149 4.34 1.14 -10.06
N PRO A 150 5.19 2.08 -10.52
CA PRO A 150 5.77 3.09 -9.64
C PRO A 150 4.79 4.11 -9.06
N TRP A 151 3.57 4.23 -9.62
CA TRP A 151 2.56 5.12 -9.06
C TRP A 151 2.13 4.62 -7.68
N ILE A 152 2.02 5.52 -6.70
CA ILE A 152 1.90 5.18 -5.27
C ILE A 152 0.77 4.18 -4.99
N HIS A 153 -0.35 4.30 -5.71
CA HIS A 153 -1.54 3.45 -5.57
C HIS A 153 -1.33 2.01 -6.04
N PHE A 154 -0.36 1.75 -6.92
CA PHE A 154 -0.07 0.44 -7.49
C PHE A 154 1.19 -0.23 -6.90
N ARG A 155 1.99 0.48 -6.11
CA ARG A 155 3.17 -0.11 -5.45
C ARG A 155 2.78 -1.29 -4.56
N PRO A 156 3.60 -2.36 -4.46
CA PRO A 156 3.37 -3.42 -3.48
C PRO A 156 3.23 -2.87 -2.06
N GLN A 157 2.38 -3.50 -1.25
CA GLN A 157 2.16 -3.16 0.15
C GLN A 157 3.40 -3.45 1.00
N ALA A 158 4.12 -4.52 0.67
CA ALA A 158 5.37 -4.91 1.32
C ALA A 158 6.39 -3.75 1.35
N HIS A 159 6.45 -2.95 0.27
CA HIS A 159 7.35 -1.79 0.19
C HIS A 159 7.06 -0.71 1.25
N PHE A 160 5.84 -0.63 1.77
CA PHE A 160 5.49 0.35 2.80
C PHE A 160 5.85 -0.12 4.21
N VAL A 161 6.02 -1.43 4.41
CA VAL A 161 6.19 -2.03 5.74
C VAL A 161 7.56 -2.67 5.96
N THR A 162 8.43 -2.62 4.95
CA THR A 162 9.78 -3.20 5.00
C THR A 162 10.86 -2.12 4.85
N ASP A 163 12.04 -2.40 5.41
CA ASP A 163 13.25 -1.63 5.12
C ASP A 163 13.81 -1.92 3.72
N THR A 164 14.82 -1.17 3.29
CA THR A 164 15.42 -1.31 1.95
C THR A 164 15.97 -2.69 1.64
N ASP A 165 16.26 -3.51 2.65
CA ASP A 165 16.74 -4.89 2.50
C ASP A 165 15.59 -5.90 2.39
N GLY A 166 14.34 -5.44 2.52
CA GLY A 166 13.13 -6.25 2.42
C GLY A 166 12.67 -6.85 3.75
N SER A 167 13.29 -6.47 4.87
CA SER A 167 12.90 -6.97 6.20
C SER A 167 11.66 -6.24 6.69
N LEU A 168 10.67 -6.97 7.23
CA LEU A 168 9.50 -6.37 7.86
C LEU A 168 9.92 -5.58 9.10
N ILE A 169 9.59 -4.29 9.14
CA ILE A 169 9.94 -3.37 10.24
C ILE A 169 8.72 -2.79 10.95
N VAL A 170 7.53 -3.32 10.65
CA VAL A 170 6.26 -2.93 11.31
C VAL A 170 5.85 -4.02 12.30
N ASP A 171 5.47 -3.63 13.53
CA ASP A 171 5.25 -4.56 14.64
C ASP A 171 3.95 -5.36 14.51
N ARG A 172 2.91 -4.78 13.91
CA ARG A 172 1.58 -5.40 13.76
C ARG A 172 1.00 -5.17 12.36
N ILE A 173 0.62 -6.27 11.69
CA ILE A 173 -0.07 -6.23 10.40
C ILE A 173 -1.48 -6.77 10.58
N PHE A 174 -2.48 -5.99 10.14
CA PHE A 174 -3.88 -6.41 10.15
C PHE A 174 -4.43 -6.52 8.73
N GLN A 175 -5.02 -7.66 8.39
CA GLN A 175 -5.70 -7.83 7.10
C GLN A 175 -7.09 -7.22 7.17
N LEU A 176 -7.43 -6.38 6.18
CA LEU A 176 -8.72 -5.71 6.09
C LEU A 176 -9.89 -6.71 6.07
N GLU A 177 -9.67 -7.87 5.46
CA GLU A 177 -10.63 -8.96 5.32
C GLU A 177 -11.02 -9.59 6.66
N THR A 178 -10.17 -9.43 7.68
CA THR A 178 -10.31 -9.98 9.03
C THR A 178 -9.96 -8.93 10.09
N LEU A 179 -10.28 -7.66 9.84
CA LEU A 179 -9.94 -6.50 10.70
C LEU A 179 -10.76 -6.47 12.01
N ASP A 180 -11.11 -7.62 12.55
CA ASP A 180 -12.12 -7.80 13.60
C ASP A 180 -11.53 -7.66 15.01
N THR A 181 -11.75 -8.65 15.87
CA THR A 181 -11.40 -8.72 17.28
C THR A 181 -9.94 -8.35 17.55
N SER A 182 -9.00 -8.79 16.69
CA SER A 182 -7.57 -8.49 16.87
C SER A 182 -7.24 -7.00 16.75
N PHE A 183 -7.89 -6.29 15.84
CA PHE A 183 -7.73 -4.84 15.71
C PHE A 183 -8.39 -4.10 16.86
N ALA A 184 -9.54 -4.59 17.33
CA ALA A 184 -10.22 -4.04 18.50
C ALA A 184 -9.41 -4.24 19.80
N GLU A 185 -8.72 -5.38 19.93
CA GLU A 185 -7.75 -5.65 20.99
C GLU A 185 -6.60 -4.65 20.96
N PHE A 186 -5.95 -4.51 19.81
CA PHE A 186 -4.88 -3.53 19.63
C PHE A 186 -5.33 -2.10 19.95
N CYS A 187 -6.51 -1.69 19.49
CA CYS A 187 -7.04 -0.37 19.83
C CYS A 187 -7.17 -0.17 21.35
N ARG A 188 -7.62 -1.20 22.10
CA ARG A 188 -7.68 -1.12 23.56
C ARG A 188 -6.29 -1.02 24.19
N GLU A 189 -5.30 -1.73 23.67
CA GLU A 189 -3.90 -1.67 24.14
C GLU A 189 -3.35 -0.25 24.04
N ILE A 190 -3.65 0.47 22.96
CA ILE A 190 -3.22 1.86 22.75
C ILE A 190 -4.20 2.89 23.37
N GLY A 191 -5.15 2.47 24.20
CA GLY A 191 -6.06 3.36 24.94
C GLY A 191 -7.23 3.93 24.11
N ILE A 192 -7.66 3.23 23.05
CA ILE A 192 -8.78 3.61 22.17
C ILE A 192 -9.95 2.62 22.36
N HIS A 193 -11.07 3.12 22.89
CA HIS A 193 -12.22 2.29 23.30
C HIS A 193 -13.38 2.21 22.27
N ARG A 194 -13.29 2.91 21.13
CA ARG A 194 -14.30 2.83 20.05
C ARG A 194 -13.68 2.46 18.70
N PRO A 195 -13.25 1.20 18.50
CA PRO A 195 -12.61 0.79 17.27
C PRO A 195 -13.66 0.54 16.20
N LEU A 196 -13.83 1.48 15.26
CA LEU A 196 -14.59 1.35 14.02
C LEU A 196 -16.07 0.91 14.14
N GLY A 197 -17.00 1.78 13.72
CA GLY A 197 -18.28 1.27 13.22
C GLY A 197 -18.00 0.42 11.98
N THR A 198 -18.55 -0.79 11.90
CA THR A 198 -18.36 -1.74 10.78
C THR A 198 -18.82 -1.13 9.45
N ALA A 199 -18.00 -0.29 8.84
CA ALA A 199 -18.27 0.32 7.54
C ALA A 199 -17.43 -0.42 6.49
N ASN A 200 -18.13 -1.26 5.73
CA ASN A 200 -17.68 -1.91 4.48
C ASN A 200 -16.84 -3.18 4.60
N ALA A 201 -17.23 -4.12 5.47
CA ALA A 201 -16.91 -5.53 5.25
C ALA A 201 -17.84 -6.12 4.17
N SER A 202 -17.84 -5.56 2.96
CA SER A 202 -18.37 -6.30 1.81
C SER A 202 -17.36 -7.39 1.49
N ARG A 203 -17.55 -8.60 2.04
CA ARG A 203 -16.90 -9.80 1.51
C ARG A 203 -17.42 -9.99 0.08
N PRO A 204 -16.63 -9.79 -0.97
CA PRO A 204 -17.09 -10.13 -2.30
C PRO A 204 -17.23 -11.65 -2.34
N GLN A 205 -18.44 -12.16 -2.57
CA GLN A 205 -18.61 -13.52 -3.07
C GLN A 205 -17.85 -13.60 -4.40
N GLY A 206 -16.82 -14.44 -4.48
CA GLY A 206 -15.89 -14.50 -5.60
C GLY A 206 -14.79 -13.42 -5.53
N ARG A 207 -13.62 -13.79 -4.99
CA ARG A 207 -12.42 -12.93 -4.95
C ARG A 207 -11.67 -12.86 -6.29
N ASP A 208 -12.29 -13.27 -7.39
CA ASP A 208 -11.64 -13.22 -8.69
C ASP A 208 -11.58 -11.80 -9.26
N GLY A 209 -12.45 -10.87 -8.80
CA GLY A 209 -12.53 -9.54 -9.39
C GLY A 209 -12.93 -9.55 -10.86
N GLY A 210 -13.54 -10.65 -11.33
CA GLY A 210 -13.79 -10.92 -12.75
C GLY A 210 -12.53 -11.34 -13.54
N LEU A 211 -11.43 -11.67 -12.85
CA LEU A 211 -10.20 -12.14 -13.49
C LEU A 211 -10.25 -13.63 -13.80
N ASP A 212 -9.70 -14.01 -14.95
CA ASP A 212 -9.44 -15.41 -15.27
C ASP A 212 -8.17 -15.95 -14.58
N ALA A 213 -7.82 -17.21 -14.86
CA ALA A 213 -6.68 -17.87 -14.23
C ALA A 213 -5.32 -17.26 -14.64
N ASP A 214 -5.18 -16.76 -15.86
CA ASP A 214 -3.91 -16.19 -16.34
C ASP A 214 -3.74 -14.76 -15.83
N GLN A 215 -4.81 -13.98 -15.79
CA GLN A 215 -4.84 -12.68 -15.14
C GLN A 215 -4.53 -12.76 -13.65
N ARG A 216 -5.00 -13.79 -12.94
CA ARG A 216 -4.62 -14.02 -11.54
C ARG A 216 -3.11 -14.26 -11.37
N LYS A 217 -2.49 -15.05 -12.26
CA LYS A 217 -1.02 -15.26 -12.23
C LYS A 217 -0.25 -13.97 -12.45
N ILE A 218 -0.75 -13.06 -13.30
CA ILE A 218 -0.14 -11.73 -13.48
C ILE A 218 -0.13 -11.00 -12.14
N VAL A 219 -1.27 -10.93 -11.44
CA VAL A 219 -1.34 -10.23 -10.14
C VAL A 219 -0.45 -10.91 -9.09
N GLN A 220 -0.45 -12.24 -9.02
CA GLN A 220 0.42 -13.00 -8.12
C GLN A 220 1.90 -12.66 -8.35
N GLY A 221 2.36 -12.66 -9.61
CA GLY A 221 3.75 -12.32 -9.93
C GLY A 221 4.11 -10.85 -9.64
N LEU A 222 3.16 -9.92 -9.81
CA LEU A 222 3.39 -8.50 -9.53
C LEU A 222 3.47 -8.17 -8.04
N TYR A 223 2.73 -8.92 -7.22
CA TYR A 223 2.56 -8.68 -5.79
C TYR A 223 3.03 -9.88 -4.96
N GLN A 224 4.00 -10.64 -5.47
CA GLN A 224 4.51 -11.85 -4.82
C GLN A 224 4.94 -11.58 -3.37
N GLU A 225 5.65 -10.48 -3.14
CA GLU A 225 6.05 -10.04 -1.80
C GLU A 225 4.85 -9.75 -0.88
N ASP A 226 3.74 -9.22 -1.41
CA ASP A 226 2.53 -9.01 -0.61
C ASP A 226 1.92 -10.35 -0.19
N PHE A 227 1.88 -11.34 -1.09
CA PHE A 227 1.36 -12.67 -0.78
C PHE A 227 2.22 -13.38 0.27
N ASP A 228 3.54 -13.38 0.07
CA ASP A 228 4.48 -14.12 0.90
C ASP A 228 4.66 -13.47 2.27
N LEU A 229 4.87 -12.15 2.32
CA LEU A 229 5.21 -11.44 3.56
C LEU A 229 3.97 -11.11 4.41
N LEU A 230 2.82 -10.84 3.78
CA LEU A 230 1.63 -10.33 4.47
C LEU A 230 0.58 -11.42 4.72
N GLY A 231 0.90 -12.67 4.37
CA GLY A 231 0.10 -13.84 4.70
C GLY A 231 -1.19 -13.96 3.90
N PHE A 232 -1.16 -13.61 2.61
CA PHE A 232 -2.30 -13.82 1.72
C PHE A 232 -2.17 -15.13 0.95
N ALA A 233 -3.28 -15.84 0.80
CA ALA A 233 -3.34 -16.98 -0.12
C ALA A 233 -3.32 -16.49 -1.57
N PRO A 234 -2.48 -17.06 -2.45
CA PRO A 234 -2.38 -16.68 -3.85
C PRO A 234 -3.64 -17.00 -4.66
#